data_AF-A0A224YE80-F1
#
_entry.id   AF-A0A224YE80-F1
#
_cell.length_a   1.000
_cell.length_b   1.000
_cell.length_c   1.000
_cell.angle_alpha   90.00
_cell.angle_beta   90.00
_cell.angle_gamma   90.00
#
_symmetry.space_group_name_H-M   'P 1'
#
loop_
_entity.id
_entity.type
_entity.pdbx_description
1 polymer ?
#
loop_
_entity_poly.entity_id
_entity_poly.type
_entity_poly.pdbx_seq_one_letter_code
_entity_poly.pdbx_strand_id
1 'polypeptide(L)'
;MIRIIIFSTLVMSSRAMQQPRLVYPRLLEERSADGRMVMHLHDKLTLNLRKASVAARNFRVLEHEDGHEVTHFFDGRDLDQNLHEDEKQFATVHVTRRDDGIEVEGVVGPHHRIEPVRTMERSEDGHIPHMIHEIEKKEMVDIEKAIPEKGAWTVNERANVGQYVPPEVTVEIFMVSDRLHHKHFNTTVELIYYLCVHINSVNIRYADTKEPRVKFLLMGVEKDQFSTY
;
A
#
# COMPACT_ATOMS: atom_id res chain seq x y z
N MET A 1 -35.56 -42.35 -35.32
CA MET A 1 -34.62 -42.04 -34.22
C MET A 1 -34.31 -40.56 -34.26
N ILE A 2 -34.78 -39.78 -33.29
CA ILE A 2 -34.57 -38.32 -33.23
C ILE A 2 -33.26 -38.07 -32.48
N ARG A 3 -32.30 -37.38 -33.11
CA ARG A 3 -31.04 -36.95 -32.49
C ARG A 3 -31.25 -35.54 -31.92
N ILE A 4 -31.22 -35.43 -30.60
CA ILE A 4 -31.20 -34.14 -29.90
C ILE A 4 -29.74 -33.74 -29.73
N ILE A 5 -29.36 -32.60 -30.31
CA ILE A 5 -28.03 -32.01 -30.15
C ILE A 5 -28.18 -30.85 -29.16
N ILE A 6 -27.53 -30.97 -28.00
CA ILE A 6 -27.49 -29.94 -26.97
C ILE A 6 -26.23 -29.10 -27.21
N PHE A 7 -26.41 -27.83 -27.57
CA PHE A 7 -25.33 -26.85 -27.58
C PHE A 7 -25.20 -26.25 -26.17
N SER A 8 -24.17 -26.69 -25.45
CA SER A 8 -23.74 -26.05 -24.20
C SER A 8 -22.86 -24.85 -24.55
N THR A 9 -23.36 -23.63 -24.36
CA THR A 9 -22.57 -22.41 -24.47
C THR A 9 -21.89 -22.13 -23.13
N LEU A 10 -20.59 -22.42 -23.06
CA LEU A 10 -19.74 -22.03 -21.95
C LEU A 10 -19.51 -20.51 -22.00
N VAL A 11 -20.25 -19.74 -21.21
CA VAL A 11 -20.00 -18.30 -21.05
C VAL A 11 -18.79 -18.16 -20.12
N MET A 12 -17.60 -18.03 -20.70
CA MET A 12 -16.42 -17.60 -19.94
C MET A 12 -16.54 -16.09 -19.70
N SER A 13 -16.91 -15.73 -18.48
CA SER A 13 -16.86 -14.35 -18.01
C SER A 13 -15.40 -13.93 -17.87
N SER A 14 -14.81 -13.33 -18.91
CA SER A 14 -13.59 -12.57 -18.73
C SER A 14 -13.94 -11.30 -17.94
N ARG A 15 -13.33 -11.11 -16.76
CA ARG A 15 -13.37 -9.79 -16.10
C ARG A 15 -12.59 -8.84 -17.00
N ALA A 16 -13.30 -8.03 -17.78
CA ALA A 16 -12.70 -6.88 -18.43
C ALA A 16 -12.17 -5.96 -17.33
N MET A 17 -10.87 -5.67 -17.38
CA MET A 17 -10.24 -4.70 -16.49
C MET A 17 -11.01 -3.38 -16.57
N GLN A 18 -11.42 -2.83 -15.43
CA GLN A 18 -12.15 -1.56 -15.44
C GLN A 18 -11.29 -0.47 -16.07
N GLN A 19 -11.88 0.29 -16.99
CA GLN A 19 -11.21 1.43 -17.61
C GLN A 19 -10.78 2.42 -16.52
N PRO A 20 -9.55 2.96 -16.61
CA PRO A 20 -9.09 4.00 -15.69
C PRO A 20 -10.08 5.18 -15.63
N ARG A 21 -10.29 5.73 -14.44
CA ARG A 21 -11.23 6.84 -14.21
C ARG A 21 -10.48 8.12 -13.87
N LEU A 22 -10.64 9.13 -14.71
CA LEU A 22 -10.19 10.49 -14.41
C LEU A 22 -11.05 11.09 -13.29
N VAL A 23 -10.39 11.62 -12.27
CA VAL A 23 -11.01 12.26 -11.11
C VAL A 23 -10.25 13.52 -10.70
N TYR A 24 -10.91 14.35 -9.90
CA TYR A 24 -10.32 15.56 -9.32
C TYR A 24 -10.59 15.53 -7.82
N PRO A 25 -9.64 15.04 -7.00
CA PRO A 25 -9.81 14.94 -5.55
C PRO A 25 -10.11 16.31 -4.93
N ARG A 26 -11.11 16.36 -4.03
CA ARG A 26 -11.50 17.58 -3.32
C ARG A 26 -11.65 17.30 -1.84
N LEU A 27 -11.10 18.17 -1.00
CA LEU A 27 -11.41 18.18 0.42
C LEU A 27 -12.74 18.90 0.63
N LEU A 28 -13.73 18.18 1.16
CA LEU A 28 -15.05 18.75 1.48
C LEU A 28 -15.06 19.38 2.87
N GLU A 29 -14.39 18.75 3.82
CA GLU A 29 -14.28 19.22 5.19
C GLU A 29 -12.87 18.95 5.73
N GLU A 30 -12.33 19.97 6.39
CA GLU A 30 -10.96 19.95 6.90
C GLU A 30 -10.87 20.72 8.22
N ARG A 31 -11.70 20.38 9.21
CA ARG A 31 -11.77 21.16 10.48
C ARG A 31 -12.16 20.33 11.70
N SER A 32 -11.64 19.12 11.83
CA SER A 32 -11.76 18.41 13.11
C SER A 32 -10.46 18.57 13.91
N ALA A 33 -10.60 18.81 15.22
CA ALA A 33 -9.45 18.96 16.14
C ALA A 33 -8.59 17.68 16.23
N ASP A 34 -9.07 16.56 15.69
CA ASP A 34 -8.41 15.25 15.63
C ASP A 34 -7.80 14.93 14.25
N GLY A 35 -7.77 15.88 13.30
CA GLY A 35 -7.07 15.73 12.03
C GLY A 35 -7.76 14.80 11.02
N ARG A 36 -9.08 14.64 11.11
CA ARG A 36 -9.89 13.93 10.10
C ARG A 36 -10.21 14.85 8.94
N MET A 37 -10.33 14.24 7.76
CA MET A 37 -10.70 14.94 6.55
C MET A 37 -11.66 14.11 5.70
N VAL A 38 -12.60 14.80 5.05
CA VAL A 38 -13.51 14.16 4.10
C VAL A 38 -13.05 14.51 2.70
N MET A 39 -12.67 13.48 1.94
CA MET A 39 -12.16 13.64 0.58
C MET A 39 -13.12 13.02 -0.43
N HIS A 40 -13.62 13.85 -1.34
CA HIS A 40 -14.42 13.40 -2.46
C HIS A 40 -13.53 13.08 -3.65
N LEU A 41 -13.68 11.87 -4.21
CA LEU A 41 -12.98 11.45 -5.42
C LEU A 41 -13.93 11.45 -6.63
N HIS A 42 -15.13 10.88 -6.46
CA HIS A 42 -16.22 10.95 -7.44
C HIS A 42 -17.56 10.56 -6.78
N ASP A 43 -18.68 10.65 -7.51
CA ASP A 43 -20.06 10.44 -7.00
C ASP A 43 -20.32 9.17 -6.19
N LYS A 44 -19.45 8.16 -6.29
CA LYS A 44 -19.60 6.86 -5.64
C LYS A 44 -18.47 6.55 -4.65
N LEU A 45 -17.51 7.47 -4.49
CA LEU A 45 -16.34 7.28 -3.65
C LEU A 45 -15.98 8.59 -2.94
N THR A 46 -16.25 8.59 -1.63
CA THR A 46 -15.82 9.61 -0.68
C THR A 46 -15.09 8.89 0.45
N LEU A 47 -13.89 9.35 0.79
CA LEU A 47 -13.05 8.79 1.84
C LEU A 47 -13.19 9.63 3.12
N ASN A 48 -13.35 8.95 4.25
CA ASN A 48 -13.33 9.52 5.59
C ASN A 48 -11.97 9.24 6.21
N LEU A 49 -11.02 10.12 5.92
CA LEU A 49 -9.63 9.91 6.22
C LEU A 49 -9.30 10.30 7.67
N ARG A 50 -8.53 9.45 8.35
CA ARG A 50 -7.85 9.73 9.62
C ARG A 50 -6.35 9.53 9.45
N LYS A 51 -5.53 10.15 10.32
CA LYS A 51 -4.08 9.92 10.32
C LYS A 51 -3.77 8.44 10.58
N ALA A 52 -2.80 7.92 9.83
CA ALA A 52 -2.22 6.61 10.05
C ALA A 52 -0.73 6.78 10.39
N SER A 53 -0.14 5.77 11.03
CA SER A 53 1.29 5.74 11.33
C SER A 53 1.80 4.31 11.25
N VAL A 54 2.91 4.15 10.54
CA VAL A 54 3.49 2.84 10.23
C VAL A 54 5.01 2.90 10.15
N ALA A 55 5.61 4.07 10.00
CA ALA A 55 7.05 4.24 10.01
C ALA A 55 7.58 4.24 11.45
N ALA A 56 8.65 3.48 11.69
CA ALA A 56 9.34 3.51 12.97
C ALA A 56 9.93 4.90 13.23
N ARG A 57 9.94 5.34 14.49
CA ARG A 57 10.44 6.66 14.88
C ARG A 57 11.88 6.92 14.40
N ASN A 58 12.73 5.90 14.48
CA ASN A 58 14.10 5.94 13.94
C ASN A 58 14.13 5.09 12.67
N PHE A 59 13.67 5.66 11.56
CA PHE A 59 13.57 4.97 10.29
C PHE A 59 14.93 4.92 9.60
N ARG A 60 15.35 3.74 9.15
CA ARG A 60 16.67 3.53 8.55
C ARG A 60 16.59 3.44 7.04
N VAL A 61 17.49 4.13 6.36
CA VAL A 61 17.66 4.02 4.90
C VAL A 61 19.09 3.58 4.64
N LEU A 62 19.25 2.40 4.05
CA LEU A 62 20.54 1.90 3.59
C LEU A 62 20.62 2.12 2.09
N GLU A 63 21.64 2.84 1.63
CA GLU A 63 21.87 3.04 0.20
C GLU A 63 23.36 3.14 -0.13
N HIS A 64 23.69 3.06 -1.42
CA HIS A 64 25.07 3.22 -1.89
C HIS A 64 25.29 4.61 -2.46
N GLU A 65 26.22 5.35 -1.86
CA GLU A 65 26.67 6.66 -2.30
C GLU A 65 28.18 6.57 -2.62
N ASP A 66 28.58 7.00 -3.82
CA ASP A 66 29.98 6.98 -4.26
C ASP A 66 30.69 5.63 -4.06
N GLY A 67 29.96 4.52 -4.26
CA GLY A 67 30.47 3.15 -4.13
C GLY A 67 30.59 2.64 -2.68
N HIS A 68 30.12 3.39 -1.69
CA HIS A 68 30.13 3.01 -0.28
C HIS A 68 28.71 2.86 0.26
N GLU A 69 28.52 1.89 1.14
CA GLU A 69 27.26 1.72 1.87
C GLU A 69 27.12 2.84 2.92
N VAL A 70 26.01 3.57 2.86
CA VAL A 70 25.67 4.67 3.78
C VAL A 70 24.33 4.36 4.43
N THR A 71 24.24 4.66 5.73
CA THR A 71 22.99 4.58 6.50
C THR A 71 22.52 5.97 6.88
N HIS A 72 21.34 6.35 6.40
CA HIS A 72 20.63 7.55 6.80
C HIS A 72 19.53 7.23 7.82
N PHE A 73 19.24 8.19 8.71
CA PHE A 73 18.17 8.09 9.69
C PHE A 73 17.15 9.20 9.45
N PHE A 74 15.88 8.81 9.38
CA PHE A 74 14.74 9.71 9.25
C PHE A 74 13.84 9.59 10.48
N ASP A 75 13.13 10.68 10.81
CA ASP A 75 12.06 10.62 11.81
C ASP A 75 10.79 10.04 11.16
N GLY A 76 10.33 8.88 11.64
CA GLY A 76 9.11 8.24 11.14
C GLY A 76 7.87 9.15 11.20
N ARG A 77 7.84 10.11 12.14
CA ARG A 77 6.71 11.06 12.26
C ARG A 77 6.61 11.99 11.06
N ASP A 78 7.73 12.35 10.45
CA ASP A 78 7.76 13.19 9.26
C ASP A 78 7.35 12.37 8.02
N LEU A 79 7.71 11.07 8.01
CA LEU A 79 7.32 10.14 6.94
C LEU A 79 5.81 9.85 6.94
N ASP A 80 5.23 9.71 8.13
CA ASP A 80 3.79 9.45 8.33
C ASP A 80 2.94 10.73 8.31
N GLN A 81 3.56 11.92 8.28
CA GLN A 81 2.85 13.19 8.43
C GLN A 81 1.67 13.33 7.46
N ASN A 82 1.78 12.81 6.25
CA ASN A 82 0.74 12.90 5.21
C ASN A 82 0.05 11.55 4.92
N LEU A 83 0.30 10.52 5.74
CA LEU A 83 -0.32 9.21 5.60
C LEU A 83 -1.71 9.21 6.28
N HIS A 84 -2.71 8.78 5.52
CA HIS A 84 -4.08 8.71 6.00
C HIS A 84 -4.74 7.40 5.58
N GLU A 85 -5.77 7.00 6.33
CA GLU A 85 -6.53 5.79 6.07
C GLU A 85 -8.04 5.98 6.22
N ASP A 86 -8.80 5.16 5.51
CA ASP A 86 -10.22 4.90 5.75
C ASP A 86 -10.39 3.38 5.83
N GLU A 87 -10.52 2.86 7.06
CA GLU A 87 -10.67 1.42 7.32
C GLU A 87 -11.90 0.83 6.63
N LYS A 88 -13.00 1.58 6.53
CA LYS A 88 -14.25 1.07 5.94
C LYS A 88 -14.11 0.89 4.44
N GLN A 89 -13.35 1.76 3.80
CA GLN A 89 -13.06 1.68 2.37
C GLN A 89 -11.82 0.82 2.07
N PHE A 90 -11.10 0.33 3.08
CA PHE A 90 -9.77 -0.28 2.91
C PHE A 90 -8.81 0.63 2.12
N ALA A 91 -8.90 1.94 2.38
CA ALA A 91 -8.10 2.94 1.71
C ALA A 91 -6.90 3.35 2.58
N THR A 92 -5.77 3.57 1.95
CA THR A 92 -4.58 4.20 2.54
C THR A 92 -3.97 5.09 1.48
N VAL A 93 -3.86 6.38 1.79
CA VAL A 93 -3.40 7.39 0.84
C VAL A 93 -2.41 8.34 1.50
N HIS A 94 -1.41 8.73 0.71
CA HIS A 94 -0.55 9.87 0.99
C HIS A 94 -1.21 11.12 0.38
N VAL A 95 -1.46 12.14 1.21
CA VAL A 95 -2.14 13.37 0.79
C VAL A 95 -1.16 14.53 0.89
N THR A 96 -0.68 15.00 -0.26
CA THR A 96 0.24 16.14 -0.36
C THR A 96 -0.55 17.38 -0.73
N ARG A 97 -0.36 18.44 0.05
CA ARG A 97 -0.91 19.77 -0.26
C ARG A 97 0.19 20.62 -0.86
N ARG A 98 -0.10 21.19 -2.02
CA ARG A 98 0.74 22.17 -2.70
C ARG A 98 -0.01 23.48 -2.80
N ASP A 99 0.72 24.56 -3.07
CA ASP A 99 0.14 25.88 -3.30
C ASP A 99 -0.87 25.88 -4.46
N ASP A 100 -0.71 24.92 -5.39
CA ASP A 100 -1.52 24.78 -6.59
C ASP A 100 -2.54 23.62 -6.51
N GLY A 101 -2.73 22.95 -5.37
CA GLY A 101 -3.78 21.94 -5.23
C GLY A 101 -3.40 20.76 -4.33
N ILE A 102 -4.14 19.67 -4.48
CA ILE A 102 -3.98 18.47 -3.65
C ILE A 102 -3.57 17.31 -4.56
N GLU A 103 -2.46 16.66 -4.20
CA GLU A 103 -2.03 15.40 -4.79
C GLU A 103 -2.38 14.26 -3.82
N VAL A 104 -2.90 13.17 -4.37
CA VAL A 104 -3.30 11.97 -3.63
C VAL A 104 -2.69 10.77 -4.33
N GLU A 105 -1.89 10.02 -3.60
CA GLU A 105 -1.26 8.80 -4.08
C GLU A 105 -1.57 7.64 -3.12
N GLY A 106 -1.89 6.48 -3.67
CA GLY A 106 -2.05 5.26 -2.85
C GLY A 106 -3.24 4.41 -3.25
N VAL A 107 -3.84 3.74 -2.26
CA VAL A 107 -4.91 2.77 -2.44
C VAL A 107 -6.23 3.38 -1.95
N VAL A 108 -7.24 3.42 -2.83
CA VAL A 108 -8.57 4.02 -2.53
C VAL A 108 -9.66 2.98 -2.35
N GLY A 109 -9.28 1.71 -2.34
CA GLY A 109 -10.17 0.57 -2.14
C GLY A 109 -9.43 -0.76 -2.24
N PRO A 110 -10.11 -1.91 -2.02
CA PRO A 110 -9.46 -3.22 -2.09
C PRO A 110 -8.81 -3.55 -3.44
N HIS A 111 -9.24 -2.89 -4.51
CA HIS A 111 -8.86 -3.20 -5.90
C HIS A 111 -8.47 -1.97 -6.70
N HIS A 112 -8.39 -0.78 -6.09
CA HIS A 112 -8.17 0.46 -6.83
C HIS A 112 -7.07 1.30 -6.22
N ARG A 113 -6.18 1.82 -7.07
CA ARG A 113 -5.16 2.81 -6.71
C ARG A 113 -5.45 4.15 -7.36
N ILE A 114 -4.92 5.21 -6.77
CA ILE A 114 -5.01 6.58 -7.30
C ILE A 114 -3.60 7.17 -7.44
N GLU A 115 -3.39 7.91 -8.51
CA GLU A 115 -2.14 8.65 -8.77
C GLU A 115 -2.41 9.96 -9.53
N PRO A 116 -1.59 11.01 -9.35
CA PRO A 116 -1.71 12.27 -10.07
C PRO A 116 -1.29 12.13 -11.54
N VAL A 117 -2.00 12.81 -12.44
CA VAL A 117 -1.68 12.86 -13.88
C VAL A 117 -1.05 14.21 -14.22
N ARG A 118 0.24 14.35 -13.92
CA ARG A 118 0.95 15.65 -14.02
C ARG A 118 1.08 16.22 -15.43
N THR A 119 0.85 15.42 -16.47
CA THR A 119 0.92 15.84 -17.88
C THR A 119 -0.39 16.40 -18.43
N MET A 120 -1.50 16.25 -17.70
CA MET A 120 -2.82 16.67 -18.14
C MET A 120 -3.16 18.08 -17.64
N GLU A 121 -3.94 18.82 -18.43
CA GLU A 121 -4.44 20.13 -18.00
C GLU A 121 -5.30 20.02 -16.74
N ARG A 122 -5.22 21.06 -15.91
CA ARG A 122 -6.01 21.18 -14.68
C ARG A 122 -7.48 21.40 -15.00
N SER A 123 -8.36 21.13 -14.03
CA SER A 123 -9.77 21.54 -14.15
C SER A 123 -9.89 23.06 -14.26
N GLU A 124 -11.04 23.57 -14.71
CA GLU A 124 -11.35 25.01 -14.69
C GLU A 124 -11.18 25.64 -13.29
N ASP A 125 -11.50 24.88 -12.24
CA ASP A 125 -11.33 25.30 -10.83
C ASP A 125 -9.88 25.13 -10.30
N GLY A 126 -8.91 24.76 -11.16
CA GLY A 126 -7.51 24.58 -10.80
C GLY A 126 -7.12 23.23 -10.18
N HIS A 127 -8.06 22.30 -9.97
CA HIS A 127 -7.77 20.98 -9.38
C HIS A 127 -6.81 20.14 -10.23
N ILE A 128 -5.92 19.42 -9.54
CA ILE A 128 -4.96 18.49 -10.15
C ILE A 128 -5.69 17.23 -10.61
N PRO A 129 -5.59 16.83 -11.88
CA PRO A 129 -6.19 15.60 -12.38
C PRO A 129 -5.50 14.37 -11.78
N HIS A 130 -6.30 13.38 -11.40
CA HIS A 130 -5.84 12.09 -10.91
C HIS A 130 -6.49 10.97 -11.71
N MET A 131 -5.85 9.81 -11.73
CA MET A 131 -6.40 8.62 -12.36
C MET A 131 -6.58 7.53 -11.32
N ILE A 132 -7.79 6.96 -11.26
CA ILE A 132 -8.06 5.75 -10.48
C ILE A 132 -7.94 4.55 -11.41
N HIS A 133 -7.07 3.62 -11.04
CA HIS A 133 -6.79 2.39 -11.78
C HIS A 133 -7.20 1.17 -10.97
N GLU A 134 -7.69 0.13 -11.66
CA GLU A 134 -7.73 -1.20 -11.06
C GLU A 134 -6.29 -1.69 -10.81
N ILE A 135 -6.05 -2.28 -9.64
CA ILE A 135 -4.76 -2.89 -9.31
C ILE A 135 -4.67 -4.19 -10.08
N GLU A 136 -3.74 -4.26 -11.04
CA GLU A 136 -3.48 -5.44 -11.84
C GLU A 136 -3.12 -6.63 -10.94
N LYS A 137 -3.94 -7.68 -10.98
CA LYS A 137 -3.59 -8.97 -10.41
C LYS A 137 -2.84 -9.76 -11.46
N LYS A 138 -1.52 -9.75 -11.39
CA LYS A 138 -0.72 -10.75 -12.10
C LYS A 138 -0.90 -12.05 -11.33
N GLU A 139 -1.29 -13.11 -12.03
CA GLU A 139 -1.14 -14.46 -11.48
C GLU A 139 0.35 -14.66 -11.25
N MET A 140 0.78 -14.50 -9.99
CA MET A 140 2.10 -14.91 -9.60
C MET A 140 2.05 -16.44 -9.62
N VAL A 141 2.92 -17.06 -10.42
CA VAL A 141 3.25 -18.45 -10.18
C VAL A 141 3.85 -18.43 -8.79
N ASP A 142 3.15 -18.98 -7.79
CA ASP A 142 3.73 -19.20 -6.48
C ASP A 142 4.98 -20.05 -6.72
N ILE A 143 6.14 -19.39 -6.76
CA ILE A 143 7.41 -20.08 -6.68
C ILE A 143 7.48 -20.46 -5.21
N GLU A 144 6.87 -21.60 -4.87
CA GLU A 144 7.08 -22.27 -3.60
C GLU A 144 8.57 -22.59 -3.52
N LYS A 145 9.35 -21.65 -2.99
CA LYS A 145 10.72 -21.91 -2.61
C LYS A 145 10.60 -22.81 -1.39
N ALA A 146 10.79 -24.11 -1.60
CA ALA A 146 10.79 -25.10 -0.53
C ALA A 146 11.62 -24.56 0.64
N ILE A 147 11.00 -24.39 1.80
CA ILE A 147 11.70 -24.02 3.03
C ILE A 147 12.74 -25.13 3.23
N PRO A 148 14.06 -24.82 3.27
CA PRO A 148 15.06 -25.85 3.49
C PRO A 148 14.73 -26.61 4.77
N GLU A 149 14.61 -27.95 4.68
CA GLU A 149 14.27 -28.78 5.85
C GLU A 149 15.25 -28.60 7.02
N LYS A 150 16.48 -28.14 6.73
CA LYS A 150 17.48 -27.77 7.72
C LYS A 150 17.06 -26.49 8.46
N GLY A 151 16.51 -26.68 9.66
CA GLY A 151 16.19 -25.60 10.59
C GLY A 151 14.72 -25.18 10.60
N ALA A 152 13.86 -25.86 9.83
CA ALA A 152 12.42 -25.69 9.95
C ALA A 152 11.95 -26.19 11.32
N TRP A 153 11.43 -25.29 12.14
CA TRP A 153 10.80 -25.67 13.40
C TRP A 153 9.58 -26.51 13.06
N THR A 154 9.52 -27.74 13.55
CA THR A 154 8.33 -28.58 13.45
C THR A 154 7.28 -27.99 14.39
N VAL A 155 6.50 -27.03 13.91
CA VAL A 155 5.42 -26.42 14.68
C VAL A 155 4.31 -27.45 14.78
N ASN A 156 4.13 -28.02 15.97
CA ASN A 156 3.00 -28.87 16.30
C ASN A 156 2.06 -28.05 17.19
N GLU A 157 0.75 -28.07 16.95
CA GLU A 157 -0.25 -27.40 17.79
C GLU A 157 -0.10 -27.75 19.29
N ARG A 158 0.45 -28.94 19.59
CA ARG A 158 0.71 -29.42 20.95
C ARG A 158 2.09 -29.06 21.53
N ALA A 159 3.01 -28.53 20.72
CA ALA A 159 4.36 -28.17 21.19
C ALA A 159 4.36 -26.92 22.08
N ASN A 160 3.33 -26.07 21.98
CA ASN A 160 3.24 -24.77 22.65
C ASN A 160 2.22 -24.73 23.79
N VAL A 161 1.98 -25.85 24.48
CA VAL A 161 1.19 -25.83 25.71
C VAL A 161 1.94 -25.04 26.79
N GLY A 162 1.54 -23.77 26.98
CA GLY A 162 2.05 -22.90 28.06
C GLY A 162 2.90 -21.71 27.64
N GLN A 163 3.05 -21.40 26.34
CA GLN A 163 3.70 -20.14 25.94
C GLN A 163 2.73 -18.96 26.05
N TYR A 164 3.12 -17.94 26.82
CA TYR A 164 2.39 -16.69 26.92
C TYR A 164 2.49 -15.94 25.59
N VAL A 165 1.36 -15.82 24.89
CA VAL A 165 1.23 -14.98 23.70
C VAL A 165 0.76 -13.59 24.15
N PRO A 166 1.53 -12.52 23.87
CA PRO A 166 1.10 -11.17 24.19
C PRO A 166 -0.23 -10.82 23.50
N PRO A 167 -1.10 -10.00 24.09
CA PRO A 167 -2.34 -9.57 23.44
C PRO A 167 -2.15 -8.83 22.11
N GLU A 168 -0.96 -8.27 21.89
CA GLU A 168 -0.57 -7.56 20.67
C GLU A 168 0.87 -7.91 20.31
N VAL A 169 1.09 -8.27 19.04
CA VAL A 169 2.38 -8.59 18.46
C VAL A 169 2.69 -7.57 17.38
N THR A 170 3.84 -6.91 17.50
CA THR A 170 4.35 -6.01 16.46
C THR A 170 5.38 -6.77 15.63
N VAL A 171 5.15 -6.85 14.32
CA VAL A 171 6.06 -7.40 13.32
C VAL A 171 6.83 -6.25 12.71
N GLU A 172 8.12 -6.19 13.03
CA GLU A 172 9.05 -5.22 12.44
C GLU A 172 9.44 -5.66 11.03
N ILE A 173 9.26 -4.78 10.06
CA ILE A 173 9.58 -5.01 8.65
C ILE A 173 10.73 -4.10 8.24
N PHE A 174 11.79 -4.69 7.71
CA PHE A 174 12.82 -3.97 6.96
C PHE A 174 12.76 -4.45 5.51
N MET A 175 12.61 -3.52 4.56
CA MET A 175 12.42 -3.88 3.15
C MET A 175 13.70 -3.70 2.35
N VAL A 176 13.93 -4.58 1.39
CA VAL A 176 14.98 -4.40 0.38
C VAL A 176 14.29 -4.15 -0.94
N SER A 177 14.59 -3.00 -1.57
CA SER A 177 14.08 -2.62 -2.87
C SER A 177 15.21 -2.63 -3.88
N ASP A 178 15.10 -3.54 -4.86
CA ASP A 178 16.05 -3.61 -5.97
C ASP A 178 15.99 -2.38 -6.88
N ARG A 179 16.98 -2.31 -7.79
CA ARG A 179 17.13 -1.22 -8.76
C ARG A 179 15.96 -1.11 -9.74
N LEU A 180 15.36 -2.23 -10.15
CA LEU A 180 14.27 -2.22 -11.11
C LEU A 180 12.97 -1.68 -10.50
N HIS A 181 12.79 -1.87 -9.20
CA HIS A 181 11.69 -1.32 -8.44
C HIS A 181 11.94 0.15 -8.09
N HIS A 182 13.05 0.46 -7.41
CA HIS A 182 13.25 1.82 -6.89
C HIS A 182 13.52 2.88 -7.96
N LYS A 183 13.90 2.51 -9.20
CA LYS A 183 14.07 3.46 -10.32
C LYS A 183 12.78 4.18 -10.73
N HIS A 184 11.61 3.69 -10.29
CA HIS A 184 10.32 4.30 -10.59
C HIS A 184 9.99 5.50 -9.70
N PHE A 185 10.81 5.76 -8.67
CA PHE A 185 10.64 6.89 -7.75
C PHE A 185 11.72 7.93 -8.02
N ASN A 186 11.38 9.22 -7.95
CA ASN A 186 12.34 10.29 -8.20
C ASN A 186 13.26 10.51 -7.00
N THR A 187 12.76 10.21 -5.79
CA THR A 187 13.51 10.36 -4.54
C THR A 187 13.34 9.14 -3.65
N THR A 188 14.29 8.94 -2.73
CA THR A 188 14.19 7.89 -1.70
C THR A 188 12.97 8.10 -0.79
N VAL A 189 12.58 9.34 -0.54
CA VAL A 189 11.40 9.67 0.28
C VAL A 189 10.10 9.25 -0.42
N GLU A 190 9.98 9.46 -1.75
CA GLU A 190 8.83 8.99 -2.52
C GLU A 190 8.68 7.45 -2.46
N LEU A 191 9.79 6.71 -2.55
CA LEU A 191 9.80 5.26 -2.32
C LEU A 191 9.26 4.92 -0.93
N ILE A 192 9.73 5.61 0.12
CA ILE A 192 9.29 5.34 1.49
C ILE A 192 7.80 5.63 1.66
N TYR A 193 7.26 6.71 1.10
CA TYR A 193 5.83 7.00 1.13
C TYR A 193 5.01 5.88 0.48
N TYR A 194 5.46 5.37 -0.66
CA TYR A 194 4.86 4.21 -1.30
C TYR A 194 4.87 2.98 -0.39
N LEU A 195 6.00 2.67 0.26
CA LEU A 195 6.11 1.54 1.19
C LEU A 195 5.25 1.70 2.45
N CYS A 196 5.15 2.92 2.99
CA CYS A 196 4.24 3.22 4.10
C CYS A 196 2.78 2.98 3.71
N VAL A 197 2.36 3.41 2.52
CA VAL A 197 1.02 3.10 2.01
C VAL A 197 0.78 1.59 1.94
N HIS A 198 1.78 0.82 1.50
CA HIS A 198 1.68 -0.64 1.42
C HIS A 198 1.56 -1.29 2.80
N ILE A 199 2.45 -0.98 3.75
CA ILE A 199 2.39 -1.60 5.08
C ILE A 199 1.15 -1.18 5.85
N ASN A 200 0.71 0.07 5.74
CA ASN A 200 -0.55 0.45 6.38
C ASN A 200 -1.76 -0.25 5.73
N SER A 201 -1.73 -0.47 4.41
CA SER A 201 -2.73 -1.31 3.74
C SER A 201 -2.72 -2.77 4.23
N VAL A 202 -1.57 -3.30 4.63
CA VAL A 202 -1.47 -4.62 5.29
C VAL A 202 -2.07 -4.56 6.70
N ASN A 203 -1.76 -3.53 7.49
CA ASN A 203 -2.33 -3.33 8.82
C ASN A 203 -3.87 -3.33 8.80
N ILE A 204 -4.49 -2.61 7.86
CA ILE A 204 -5.95 -2.59 7.72
C ILE A 204 -6.51 -4.00 7.46
N ARG A 205 -5.84 -4.82 6.64
CA ARG A 205 -6.27 -6.20 6.35
C ARG A 205 -6.13 -7.14 7.55
N TYR A 206 -5.15 -6.88 8.42
CA TYR A 206 -4.91 -7.66 9.63
C TYR A 206 -5.66 -7.11 10.86
N ALA A 207 -6.40 -6.00 10.73
CA ALA A 207 -7.10 -5.34 11.84
C ALA A 207 -8.12 -6.24 12.56
N ASP A 208 -8.69 -7.21 11.85
CA ASP A 208 -9.64 -8.18 12.40
C ASP A 208 -8.97 -9.33 13.17
N THR A 209 -7.64 -9.44 13.11
CA THR A 209 -6.88 -10.47 13.85
C THR A 209 -6.95 -10.19 15.35
N LYS A 210 -7.38 -11.19 16.12
CA LYS A 210 -7.52 -11.10 17.59
C LYS A 210 -6.78 -12.26 18.24
N GLU A 211 -6.20 -11.99 19.41
CA GLU A 211 -5.54 -13.00 20.26
C GLU A 211 -4.43 -13.80 19.54
N PRO A 212 -3.36 -13.13 19.04
CA PRO A 212 -3.01 -11.73 19.28
C PRO A 212 -3.53 -10.77 18.21
N ARG A 213 -3.63 -9.48 18.55
CA ARG A 213 -3.66 -8.43 17.51
C ARG A 213 -2.29 -8.36 16.85
N VAL A 214 -2.27 -8.26 15.53
CA VAL A 214 -1.02 -8.15 14.76
C VAL A 214 -0.91 -6.74 14.20
N LYS A 215 0.25 -6.10 14.40
CA LYS A 215 0.60 -4.82 13.79
C LYS A 215 1.93 -4.96 13.06
N PHE A 216 2.04 -4.30 11.92
CA PHE A 216 3.26 -4.23 11.14
C PHE A 216 3.85 -2.83 11.26
N LEU A 217 5.15 -2.76 11.52
CA LEU A 217 5.91 -1.51 11.67
C LEU A 217 7.06 -1.51 10.66
N LEU A 218 7.11 -0.52 9.79
CA LEU A 218 8.18 -0.36 8.80
C LEU A 218 9.39 0.31 9.47
N MET A 219 10.45 -0.46 9.65
CA MET A 219 11.69 -0.04 10.33
C MET A 219 12.66 0.69 9.41
N GLY A 220 12.62 0.38 8.11
CA GLY A 220 13.56 0.92 7.16
C GLY A 220 13.47 0.29 5.78
N VAL A 221 14.26 0.84 4.87
CA VAL A 221 14.42 0.35 3.51
C VAL A 221 15.90 0.33 3.12
N GLU A 222 16.31 -0.71 2.41
CA GLU A 222 17.57 -0.75 1.67
C GLU A 222 17.28 -0.55 0.18
N LYS A 223 18.00 0.40 -0.44
CA LYS A 223 18.04 0.56 -1.90
C LYS A 223 19.22 -0.24 -2.45
N ASP A 224 18.94 -1.48 -2.80
CA ASP A 224 19.93 -2.39 -3.35
C ASP A 224 20.19 -2.09 -4.83
N GLN A 225 21.43 -1.74 -5.14
CA GLN A 225 21.87 -1.42 -6.51
C GLN A 225 22.41 -2.64 -7.27
N PHE A 226 22.70 -3.75 -6.58
CA PHE A 226 23.48 -4.86 -7.13
C PHE A 226 22.67 -6.13 -7.35
N SER A 227 21.53 -6.28 -6.68
CA SER A 227 20.71 -7.46 -6.91
C SER A 227 20.19 -7.55 -8.35
N THR A 228 20.17 -8.79 -8.85
CA THR A 228 19.85 -9.16 -10.22
C THR A 228 18.51 -9.89 -10.34
N TYR A 229 17.62 -9.74 -9.35
CA TYR A 229 16.28 -10.36 -9.41
C TYR A 229 15.45 -9.85 -10.59
#